data_AF-A0A3A1R9D9-F1
#
_entry.id   AF-A0A3A1R9D9-F1
#
_cell.length_a   1.000
_cell.length_b   1.000
_cell.length_c   1.000
_cell.angle_alpha   90.00
_cell.angle_beta   90.00
_cell.angle_gamma   90.00
#
_symmetry.space_group_name_H-M   'P 1'
#
loop_
_entity.id
_entity.type
_entity.pdbx_description
1 polymer ?
#
loop_
_entity_poly.entity_id
_entity_poly.type
_entity_poly.pdbx_seq_one_letter_code
_entity_poly.pdbx_strand_id
1 'polypeptide(L)'
;MSRMKRFMFKSILLVSVLFVGVLIGMQKANDGIKDMKGYDEEGMGPPLTISEDEAGNIEASLLGQEMGSTSISEKKKKLEEMKSFNFFSEIGKTVAGIMKGLTEKTVEFVSSLL
;
A
#
# COMPACT_ATOMS: atom_id res chain seq x y z
N MET A 1 -0.83 41.59 -10.19
CA MET A 1 -1.20 40.75 -9.04
C MET A 1 -0.04 40.72 -8.05
N SER A 2 -0.24 41.18 -6.80
CA SER A 2 0.85 41.32 -5.80
C SER A 2 1.52 39.98 -5.49
N ARG A 3 2.81 39.98 -5.14
CA ARG A 3 3.60 38.76 -4.84
C ARG A 3 2.90 37.82 -3.86
N MET A 4 2.26 38.37 -2.83
CA MET A 4 1.47 37.59 -1.87
C MET A 4 0.27 36.86 -2.48
N LYS A 5 -0.47 37.51 -3.40
CA LYS A 5 -1.61 36.88 -4.08
C LYS A 5 -1.18 35.71 -4.97
N ARG A 6 0.00 35.81 -5.61
CA ARG A 6 0.56 34.71 -6.41
C ARG A 6 0.99 33.52 -5.55
N PHE A 7 1.55 33.78 -4.37
CA PHE A 7 1.93 32.73 -3.41
C PHE A 7 0.69 32.01 -2.87
N MET A 8 -0.30 32.77 -2.38
CA MET A 8 -1.58 32.21 -1.89
C MET A 8 -2.27 31.36 -2.97
N PHE A 9 -2.31 31.83 -4.21
CA PHE A 9 -2.90 31.07 -5.31
C PHE A 9 -2.16 29.74 -5.57
N LYS A 10 -0.82 29.74 -5.55
CA LYS A 10 -0.02 28.52 -5.68
C LYS A 10 -0.27 27.53 -4.54
N SER A 11 -0.34 28.03 -3.30
CA SER A 11 -0.61 27.20 -2.13
C SER A 11 -2.01 26.58 -2.18
N ILE A 12 -3.03 27.37 -2.52
CA ILE A 12 -4.40 26.86 -2.67
C ILE A 12 -4.45 25.80 -3.77
N LEU A 13 -3.85 26.08 -4.93
CA LEU A 13 -3.81 25.14 -6.05
C LEU A 13 -3.10 23.83 -5.67
N LEU A 14 -1.98 23.91 -4.95
CA LEU A 14 -1.25 22.73 -4.45
C LEU A 14 -2.09 21.92 -3.46
N VAL A 15 -2.76 22.57 -2.51
CA VAL A 15 -3.67 21.90 -1.57
C VAL A 15 -4.84 21.25 -2.31
N SER A 16 -5.42 21.92 -3.30
CA SER A 16 -6.50 21.36 -4.12
C SER A 16 -6.06 20.11 -4.88
N VAL A 17 -4.87 20.12 -5.49
CA VAL A 17 -4.32 18.95 -6.19
C VAL A 17 -4.11 17.78 -5.23
N LEU A 18 -3.52 18.04 -4.05
CA LEU A 18 -3.33 17.01 -3.02
C LEU A 18 -4.66 16.46 -2.51
N PHE A 19 -5.66 17.33 -2.30
CA PHE A 19 -6.99 16.93 -1.85
C PHE A 19 -7.67 15.98 -2.84
N VAL A 20 -7.62 16.31 -4.15
CA VAL A 20 -8.13 15.42 -5.20
C VAL A 20 -7.38 14.08 -5.20
N GLY A 21 -6.05 14.10 -5.03
CA GLY A 21 -5.25 12.88 -4.93
C GLY A 21 -5.68 11.98 -3.77
N VAL A 22 -5.98 12.57 -2.60
CA VAL A 22 -6.50 11.84 -1.43
C VAL A 22 -7.87 11.22 -1.71
N LEU A 23 -8.79 11.97 -2.32
CA LEU A 23 -10.12 11.45 -2.67
C LEU A 23 -10.04 10.26 -3.63
N ILE A 24 -9.20 10.36 -4.66
CA ILE A 24 -8.94 9.25 -5.60
C ILE A 24 -8.35 8.05 -4.85
N GLY A 25 -7.41 8.29 -3.93
CA GLY A 25 -6.82 7.25 -3.09
C GLY A 25 -7.85 6.53 -2.22
N MET A 26 -8.79 7.28 -1.62
CA MET A 26 -9.88 6.71 -0.83
C MET A 26 -10.83 5.87 -1.68
N GLN A 27 -11.21 6.34 -2.87
CA GLN A 27 -12.05 5.56 -3.78
C GLN A 27 -11.36 4.26 -4.20
N LYS A 28 -10.10 4.34 -4.63
CA LYS A 28 -9.33 3.16 -5.03
C LYS A 28 -9.13 2.16 -3.88
N ALA A 29 -8.96 2.64 -2.65
CA ALA A 29 -8.87 1.79 -1.47
C ALA A 29 -10.22 1.12 -1.16
N ASN A 30 -11.33 1.85 -1.28
CA ASN A 30 -12.67 1.31 -1.10
C ASN A 30 -12.99 0.22 -2.13
N ASP A 31 -12.68 0.47 -3.40
CA ASP A 31 -12.85 -0.51 -4.48
C ASP A 31 -11.96 -1.73 -4.26
N GLY A 32 -10.70 -1.53 -3.86
CA GLY A 32 -9.80 -2.63 -3.50
C GLY A 32 -10.33 -3.47 -2.32
N ILE A 33 -10.97 -2.84 -1.33
CA ILE A 33 -11.62 -3.57 -0.23
C ILE A 33 -12.86 -4.32 -0.73
N LYS A 34 -13.62 -3.75 -1.67
CA LYS A 34 -14.78 -4.41 -2.28
C LYS A 34 -14.36 -5.66 -3.07
N ASP A 35 -13.33 -5.54 -3.89
CA ASP A 35 -12.74 -6.65 -4.66
C ASP A 35 -12.19 -7.75 -3.74
N MET A 36 -11.50 -7.35 -2.65
CA MET A 36 -10.96 -8.32 -1.68
C MET A 36 -12.04 -9.03 -0.86
N LYS A 37 -13.23 -8.44 -0.73
CA LYS A 37 -14.38 -9.07 -0.06
C LYS A 37 -15.22 -9.93 -1.01
N GLY A 38 -14.93 -9.96 -2.32
CA GLY A 38 -15.59 -10.85 -3.29
C GLY A 38 -17.05 -10.51 -3.59
N TYR A 39 -17.46 -9.25 -3.40
CA TYR A 39 -18.84 -8.79 -3.62
C TYR A 39 -19.15 -8.46 -5.10
N ASP A 40 -18.83 -9.37 -6.02
CA ASP A 40 -19.25 -9.23 -7.43
C ASP A 40 -20.51 -10.02 -7.78
N GLU A 41 -21.01 -10.88 -6.89
CA GLU A 41 -22.22 -11.65 -7.14
C GLU A 41 -23.17 -11.53 -5.95
N GLU A 42 -24.42 -11.11 -6.22
CA GLU A 42 -25.53 -11.15 -5.29
C GLU A 42 -25.69 -12.58 -4.75
N GLY A 43 -25.22 -12.87 -3.53
CA GLY A 43 -25.59 -14.11 -2.84
C GLY A 43 -24.53 -14.83 -2.02
N MET A 44 -23.29 -14.35 -1.92
CA MET A 44 -22.31 -15.03 -1.06
C MET A 44 -22.36 -14.50 0.37
N GLY A 45 -23.10 -15.23 1.21
CA GLY A 45 -23.03 -15.12 2.67
C GLY A 45 -21.61 -15.36 3.21
N PRO A 46 -21.36 -15.05 4.50
CA PRO A 46 -20.03 -15.11 5.10
C PRO A 46 -19.33 -16.47 4.83
N PRO A 47 -18.02 -16.49 4.53
CA PRO A 47 -17.27 -17.68 4.09
C PRO A 47 -17.01 -18.70 5.23
N LEU A 48 -17.90 -18.76 6.21
CA LEU A 48 -17.85 -19.63 7.38
C LEU A 48 -19.17 -20.38 7.48
N THR A 49 -19.38 -21.37 6.63
CA THR A 49 -20.34 -22.43 6.93
C THR A 49 -19.74 -23.34 8.00
N ILE A 50 -20.05 -23.05 9.25
CA ILE A 50 -19.89 -24.03 10.34
C ILE A 50 -21.08 -24.97 10.19
N SER A 51 -20.84 -26.16 9.61
CA SER A 51 -21.80 -27.26 9.66
C SER A 51 -21.39 -28.17 10.80
N GLU A 52 -22.26 -28.26 11.79
CA GLU A 52 -22.14 -29.17 12.93
C GLU A 52 -22.64 -30.56 12.47
N ASP A 53 -21.80 -31.60 12.52
CA ASP A 53 -22.27 -32.96 12.33
C ASP A 53 -22.99 -33.47 13.59
N GLU A 54 -23.84 -34.49 13.46
CA GLU A 54 -24.59 -35.07 14.59
C GLU A 54 -23.71 -35.72 15.67
N ALA A 55 -22.37 -35.70 15.54
CA ALA A 55 -21.40 -36.22 16.50
C ALA A 55 -20.59 -35.11 17.20
N GLY A 56 -20.88 -33.83 16.95
CA GLY A 56 -20.30 -32.70 17.71
C GLY A 56 -18.85 -32.36 17.36
N ASN A 57 -18.35 -32.79 16.21
CA ASN A 57 -17.03 -32.35 15.72
C ASN A 57 -17.16 -31.13 14.80
N ILE A 58 -16.47 -30.06 15.16
CA ILE A 58 -16.44 -28.80 14.41
C ILE A 58 -15.37 -28.94 13.31
N GLU A 59 -15.77 -29.30 12.09
CA GLU A 59 -14.89 -29.25 10.92
C GLU A 59 -15.07 -27.93 10.16
N ALA A 60 -14.11 -27.02 10.33
CA ALA A 60 -14.05 -25.77 9.56
C ALA A 60 -13.46 -26.05 8.17
N SER A 61 -14.32 -26.24 7.16
CA SER A 61 -13.90 -26.37 5.76
C SER A 61 -13.54 -24.99 5.19
N LEU A 62 -12.25 -24.66 5.19
CA LEU A 62 -11.70 -23.54 4.43
C LEU A 62 -11.67 -23.91 2.94
N LEU A 63 -12.66 -23.40 2.21
CA LEU A 63 -12.67 -23.28 0.75
C LEU A 63 -12.38 -24.59 0.01
N GLY A 64 -13.36 -25.51 -0.03
CA GLY A 64 -13.85 -26.27 -1.20
C GLY A 64 -12.93 -26.75 -2.35
N GLN A 65 -11.62 -26.70 -2.24
CA GLN A 65 -10.66 -27.24 -3.20
C GLN A 65 -9.48 -27.80 -2.44
N GLU A 66 -9.19 -29.07 -2.67
CA GLU A 66 -7.88 -29.67 -2.47
C GLU A 66 -6.85 -28.89 -3.31
N MET A 67 -6.37 -27.75 -2.82
CA MET A 67 -5.26 -27.04 -3.43
C MET A 67 -3.96 -27.60 -2.86
N GLY A 68 -3.36 -28.50 -3.63
CA GLY A 68 -2.05 -29.08 -3.34
C GLY A 68 -1.03 -28.01 -2.92
N SER A 69 -0.29 -28.33 -1.86
CA SER A 69 0.71 -27.51 -1.14
C SER A 69 1.78 -26.83 -2.00
N THR A 70 1.90 -27.20 -3.27
CA THR A 70 2.85 -26.62 -4.23
C THR A 70 2.44 -25.22 -4.70
N SER A 71 1.13 -24.93 -4.81
CA SER A 71 0.62 -23.67 -5.38
C SER A 71 0.75 -22.45 -4.44
N ILE A 72 0.73 -22.66 -3.13
CA ILE A 72 0.90 -21.61 -2.12
C ILE A 72 2.35 -21.13 -2.07
N SER A 73 3.31 -22.03 -2.26
CA SER A 73 4.75 -21.71 -2.25
C SER A 73 5.14 -20.79 -3.42
N GLU A 74 4.65 -21.08 -4.63
CA GLU A 74 4.90 -20.23 -5.81
C GLU A 74 4.27 -18.84 -5.70
N LYS A 75 3.05 -18.74 -5.14
CA LYS A 75 2.39 -17.45 -4.91
C LYS A 75 3.14 -16.62 -3.86
N LYS A 76 3.65 -17.24 -2.80
CA LYS A 76 4.50 -16.58 -1.80
C LYS A 76 5.79 -16.07 -2.43
N LYS A 77 6.44 -16.87 -3.28
CA LYS A 77 7.66 -16.48 -4.00
C LYS A 77 7.43 -15.28 -4.93
N LYS A 78 6.34 -15.27 -5.70
CA LYS A 78 5.99 -14.12 -6.55
C LYS A 78 5.66 -12.85 -5.76
N LEU A 79 4.97 -12.97 -4.63
CA LEU A 79 4.69 -11.84 -3.72
C LEU A 79 5.97 -11.28 -3.11
N GLU A 80 6.90 -12.15 -2.74
CA GLU A 80 8.20 -11.77 -2.21
C GLU A 80 9.07 -11.08 -3.27
N GLU A 81 9.08 -11.57 -4.50
CA GLU A 81 9.73 -10.92 -5.66
C GLU A 81 9.12 -9.54 -6.00
N MET A 82 7.79 -9.39 -5.93
CA MET A 82 7.11 -8.10 -6.17
C MET A 82 7.34 -7.08 -5.05
N LYS A 83 7.47 -7.54 -3.80
CA LYS A 83 7.66 -6.67 -2.63
C LYS A 83 9.09 -6.14 -2.51
N SER A 84 10.07 -6.87 -3.05
CA SER A 84 11.45 -6.67 -2.61
C SER A 84 12.30 -5.73 -3.46
N PHE A 85 12.48 -5.86 -4.78
CA PHE A 85 13.89 -5.62 -5.17
C PHE A 85 14.36 -4.65 -6.25
N ASN A 86 13.54 -3.84 -6.92
CA ASN A 86 14.17 -2.82 -7.78
C ASN A 86 13.56 -1.43 -7.68
N PHE A 87 12.27 -1.26 -7.99
CA PHE A 87 11.70 0.07 -8.10
C PHE A 87 11.71 0.88 -6.78
N PHE A 88 11.20 0.30 -5.69
CA PHE A 88 11.21 0.96 -4.38
C PHE A 88 12.63 1.12 -3.80
N SER A 89 13.52 0.19 -4.09
CA SER A 89 14.93 0.26 -3.67
C SER A 89 15.69 1.35 -4.41
N GLU A 90 15.44 1.52 -5.70
CA GLU A 90 16.03 2.56 -6.54
C GLU A 90 15.57 3.95 -6.11
N ILE A 91 14.27 4.14 -5.86
CA ILE A 91 13.72 5.38 -5.28
C ILE A 91 14.34 5.63 -3.89
N GLY A 92 14.41 4.61 -3.04
CA GLY A 92 15.01 4.71 -1.71
C GLY A 92 16.49 5.10 -1.76
N LYS A 93 17.26 4.56 -2.71
CA LYS A 93 18.66 4.92 -2.95
C LYS A 93 18.81 6.37 -3.37
N THR A 94 17.95 6.87 -4.26
CA THR A 94 17.96 8.28 -4.67
C THR A 94 17.68 9.20 -3.48
N VAL A 95 16.67 8.89 -2.66
CA VAL A 95 16.33 9.67 -1.46
C VAL A 95 17.47 9.62 -0.44
N ALA A 96 18.05 8.45 -0.19
CA ALA A 96 19.19 8.30 0.71
C ALA A 96 20.42 9.09 0.23
N GLY A 97 20.68 9.12 -1.09
CA GLY A 97 21.76 9.91 -1.67
C GLY A 97 21.59 11.41 -1.44
N ILE A 98 20.38 11.94 -1.62
CA ILE A 98 20.05 13.35 -1.32
C ILE A 98 20.30 13.65 0.17
N MET A 99 19.85 12.75 1.04
CA MET A 99 19.97 12.95 2.50
C MET A 99 21.41 12.86 3.00
N LYS A 100 22.21 11.99 2.38
CA LYS A 100 23.64 11.90 2.64
C LYS A 100 24.36 13.19 2.24
N GLY A 101 24.09 13.73 1.05
CA GLY A 101 24.70 14.99 0.60
C GLY A 101 24.31 16.21 1.46
N LEU A 102 23.07 16.25 1.96
CA LEU A 102 22.63 17.26 2.94
C LEU A 102 23.38 17.15 4.27
N THR A 103 23.51 15.94 4.78
CA THR A 103 24.24 15.67 6.03
C THR A 103 25.71 16.04 5.90
N GLU A 104 26.39 15.62 4.82
CA GLU A 104 27.79 15.93 4.56
C GLU A 104 28.04 17.44 4.51
N LYS A 105 27.23 18.18 3.74
CA LYS A 105 27.34 19.66 3.68
C LYS A 105 27.08 20.34 5.01
N THR A 106 26.18 19.80 5.82
CA THR A 106 25.89 20.34 7.15
C THR A 106 27.07 20.13 8.09
N VAL A 107 27.66 18.93 8.09
CA VAL A 107 28.85 18.61 8.90
C VAL A 107 30.03 19.46 8.46
N GLU A 108 30.25 19.59 7.15
CA GLU A 108 31.34 20.40 6.58
C GLU A 108 31.18 21.88 6.94
N PHE A 109 29.96 22.43 6.88
CA PHE A 109 29.67 23.79 7.31
C PHE A 109 29.94 24.02 8.80
N VAL A 110 29.49 23.11 9.66
CA VAL A 110 29.74 23.19 11.12
C VAL A 110 31.24 23.06 11.42
N SER A 111 31.93 22.14 10.74
CA SER A 111 33.37 21.95 10.89
C SER A 111 34.17 23.15 10.38
N SER A 112 33.65 23.92 9.42
CA SER A 112 34.32 25.13 8.91
C SER A 112 34.18 26.35 9.81
N LEU A 113 33.27 26.31 10.79
CA LEU A 113 32.97 27.39 11.73
C LEU A 113 33.65 27.22 13.10
N LEU A 114 34.14 26.02 13.41
CA LEU A 114 34.96 25.68 14.58
C LEU A 114 36.45 25.89 14.27
#